data_AF-A0A1Q4FFX9-F1
#
_entry.id   AF-A0A1Q4FFX9-F1
#
_cell.length_a   1.000
_cell.length_b   1.000
_cell.length_c   1.000
_cell.angle_alpha   90.00
_cell.angle_beta   90.00
_cell.angle_gamma   90.00
#
_symmetry.space_group_name_H-M   'P 1'
#
loop_
_entity.id
_entity.type
_entity.pdbx_description
1 polymer ?
#
loop_
_entity_poly.entity_id
_entity_poly.type
_entity_poly.pdbx_seq_one_letter_code
_entity_poly.pdbx_strand_id
1 'polypeptide(L)'
;MKKNGRTIKNYFKGAPIAFIHVNGSLIEGTLERVYKDSIFMYNYDIRMTPTPWGTRFADTVGRYDLRYHINEIAAIPKPGKPFEFIRNGTLFMIGGIGYAFLHTFNGLIQKRKIEPGTLAIAGGVALLGFTMKKLRKYYYPIGKKYTIAYIKLT
;
A
#
# COMPACT_ATOMS: atom_id res chain seq x y z
N MET A 1 8.35 9.42 -11.66
CA MET A 1 8.92 8.08 -11.32
C MET A 1 9.06 7.25 -12.58
N LYS A 2 10.25 6.69 -12.80
CA LYS A 2 10.57 5.83 -13.94
C LYS A 2 10.90 4.41 -13.46
N LYS A 3 10.58 3.41 -14.28
CA LYS A 3 10.99 2.02 -14.12
C LYS A 3 11.82 1.64 -15.33
N ASN A 4 13.12 1.37 -15.16
CA ASN A 4 14.05 1.09 -16.24
C ASN A 4 13.92 2.11 -17.40
N GLY A 5 13.96 3.41 -17.07
CA GLY A 5 13.84 4.49 -18.07
C GLY A 5 12.41 4.84 -18.52
N ARG A 6 11.43 3.95 -18.35
CA ARG A 6 10.03 4.21 -18.72
C ARG A 6 9.26 4.91 -17.61
N THR A 7 8.59 6.01 -17.90
CA THR A 7 7.74 6.72 -16.92
C THR A 7 6.55 5.85 -16.52
N ILE A 8 6.37 5.63 -15.22
CA ILE A 8 5.26 4.84 -14.67
C ILE A 8 4.29 5.65 -13.81
N LYS A 9 4.73 6.80 -13.28
CA LYS A 9 3.89 7.72 -12.52
C LYS A 9 4.48 9.13 -12.55
N ASN A 10 3.61 10.11 -12.79
CA ASN A 10 3.93 11.52 -12.74
C ASN A 10 3.31 12.15 -11.50
N TYR A 11 4.03 13.13 -10.93
CA TYR A 11 3.56 13.95 -9.84
C TYR A 11 3.68 15.41 -10.29
N PHE A 12 2.66 16.20 -10.00
CA PHE A 12 2.58 17.61 -10.34
C PHE A 12 2.38 18.43 -9.06
N LYS A 13 2.63 19.74 -9.14
CA LYS A 13 2.39 20.65 -8.01
C LYS A 13 0.95 20.55 -7.53
N GLY A 14 0.75 20.41 -6.22
CA GLY A 14 -0.54 20.19 -5.58
C GLY A 14 -0.98 18.72 -5.53
N ALA A 15 -0.26 17.79 -6.17
CA ALA A 15 -0.61 16.38 -6.09
C ALA A 15 -0.24 15.79 -4.72
N PRO A 16 -1.08 14.90 -4.15
CA PRO A 16 -0.70 14.13 -2.98
C PRO A 16 0.42 13.16 -3.35
N ILE A 17 1.44 13.08 -2.49
CA ILE A 17 2.56 12.18 -2.63
C ILE A 17 2.85 11.53 -1.27
N ALA A 18 3.16 10.24 -1.31
CA ALA A 18 3.59 9.47 -0.17
C ALA A 18 4.86 8.70 -0.54
N PHE A 19 5.79 8.60 0.40
CA PHE A 19 7.01 7.83 0.23
C PHE A 19 7.52 7.29 1.58
N ILE A 20 8.33 6.24 1.50
CA ILE A 20 9.03 5.66 2.64
C ILE A 20 10.41 6.30 2.70
N HIS A 21 10.69 6.94 3.83
CA HIS A 21 12.00 7.52 4.11
C HIS A 21 13.05 6.42 4.38
N VAL A 22 14.35 6.73 4.26
CA VAL A 22 15.45 5.78 4.53
C VAL A 22 15.44 5.17 5.93
N ASN A 23 14.85 5.85 6.92
CA ASN A 23 14.64 5.31 8.27
C ASN A 23 13.40 4.38 8.38
N GLY A 24 12.66 4.17 7.30
CA GLY A 24 11.45 3.34 7.27
C GLY A 24 10.13 4.05 7.57
N SER A 25 10.14 5.34 7.96
CA SER A 25 8.90 6.07 8.22
C SER A 25 8.14 6.39 6.93
N LEU A 26 6.81 6.24 6.97
CA LEU A 26 5.94 6.71 5.90
C LEU A 26 5.75 8.23 6.03
N ILE A 27 6.17 8.95 5.00
CA ILE A 27 5.95 10.39 4.86
C ILE A 27 4.86 10.59 3.83
N GLU A 28 3.81 11.32 4.20
CA GLU A 28 2.71 11.69 3.33
C GLU A 28 2.59 13.20 3.28
N GLY A 29 2.08 13.74 2.18
CA GLY A 29 1.71 15.14 2.09
C GLY A 29 1.48 15.62 0.67
N THR A 30 1.36 16.93 0.51
CA THR A 30 1.09 17.54 -0.79
C THR A 30 2.36 18.11 -1.39
N LEU A 31 2.63 17.78 -2.66
CA LEU A 31 3.81 18.26 -3.37
C LEU A 31 3.69 19.75 -3.68
N GLU A 32 4.58 20.57 -3.12
CA GLU A 32 4.61 22.01 -3.42
C GLU A 32 5.49 22.31 -4.62
N ARG A 33 6.73 21.79 -4.60
CA ARG A 33 7.72 22.00 -5.65
C ARG A 33 8.85 20.97 -5.53
N VAL A 34 9.60 20.83 -6.61
CA VAL A 34 10.86 20.08 -6.63
C VAL A 34 11.94 21.03 -7.13
N TYR A 35 13.03 21.16 -6.38
CA TYR A 35 14.12 22.07 -6.69
C TYR A 35 15.45 21.53 -6.17
N LYS A 36 16.50 21.53 -7.02
CA LYS A 36 17.85 21.04 -6.69
C LYS A 36 17.83 19.71 -5.93
N ASP A 37 17.24 18.69 -6.54
CA ASP A 37 17.12 17.34 -5.98
C ASP A 37 16.45 17.24 -4.60
N SER A 38 15.75 18.29 -4.19
CA SER A 38 14.93 18.32 -2.99
C SER A 38 13.46 18.41 -3.37
N ILE A 39 12.65 17.61 -2.70
CA ILE A 39 11.19 17.65 -2.75
C ILE A 39 10.70 18.49 -1.58
N PHE A 40 9.88 19.49 -1.89
CA PHE A 40 9.20 20.33 -0.92
C PHE A 40 7.74 19.92 -0.88
N MET A 41 7.26 19.61 0.31
CA MET A 41 5.91 19.17 0.58
C MET A 41 5.33 19.99 1.72
N TYR A 42 4.01 19.98 1.85
CA TYR A 42 3.37 20.46 3.06
C TYR A 42 2.27 19.52 3.52
N ASN A 43 1.98 19.59 4.82
CA ASN A 43 0.82 18.98 5.45
C ASN A 43 0.02 20.02 6.21
N TYR A 44 -1.29 19.85 6.23
CA TYR A 44 -2.19 20.61 7.08
C TYR A 44 -2.51 19.81 8.33
N ASP A 45 -2.35 20.43 9.51
CA ASP A 45 -2.95 19.93 10.74
C ASP A 45 -4.35 20.52 10.85
N ILE A 46 -5.35 19.67 10.62
CA ILE A 46 -6.77 20.03 10.69
C ILE A 46 -7.29 19.52 12.03
N ARG A 47 -7.78 20.42 12.88
CA ARG A 47 -8.38 20.05 14.17
C ARG A 47 -9.86 20.42 14.19
N MET A 48 -10.63 19.61 14.92
CA MET A 48 -12.05 19.85 15.12
C MET A 48 -12.23 20.76 16.33
N THR A 49 -12.76 21.95 16.10
CA THR A 49 -13.05 22.92 17.16
C THR A 49 -14.58 22.98 17.37
N PRO A 50 -15.07 22.97 18.62
CA PRO A 50 -16.50 23.10 18.89
C PRO A 50 -16.98 24.51 18.56
N THR A 51 -18.15 24.60 17.93
CA THR A 51 -18.85 25.86 17.69
C THR A 51 -19.73 26.21 18.91
N PRO A 52 -20.15 27.47 19.05
CA PRO A 52 -21.10 27.88 20.11
C PRO A 52 -22.44 27.13 20.11
N TRP A 53 -22.80 26.49 18.99
CA TRP A 53 -24.03 25.71 18.83
C TRP A 53 -23.83 24.21 19.08
N GLY A 54 -22.69 23.78 19.64
CA GLY A 54 -22.41 22.38 19.95
C GLY A 54 -22.07 21.50 18.73
N THR A 55 -21.98 22.09 17.54
CA THR A 55 -21.48 21.40 16.34
C THR A 55 -19.95 21.50 16.26
N ARG A 56 -19.30 20.75 15.36
CA ARG A 56 -17.84 20.82 15.16
C ARG A 56 -17.53 21.38 13.79
N PHE A 57 -16.56 22.27 13.70
CA PHE A 57 -16.01 22.75 12.43
C PHE A 57 -14.53 22.39 12.32
N ALA A 58 -14.08 22.08 11.11
CA ALA A 58 -12.70 21.74 10.82
C ALA A 58 -11.90 23.04 10.63
N ASP A 59 -11.00 23.34 11.56
CA ASP A 59 -10.12 24.50 11.47
C ASP A 59 -8.68 24.06 11.13
N THR A 60 -8.03 24.77 10.21
CA THR A 60 -6.65 24.47 9.83
C THR A 60 -5.72 25.18 10.80
N VAL A 61 -5.16 24.43 11.74
CA VAL A 61 -4.34 24.99 12.83
C VAL A 61 -2.96 25.41 12.33
N GLY A 62 -2.42 24.71 11.33
CA GLY A 62 -1.11 25.03 10.80
C GLY A 62 -0.75 24.28 9.52
N ARG A 63 0.22 24.84 8.81
CA ARG A 63 0.86 24.22 7.66
C ARG A 63 2.31 23.87 8.04
N TYR A 64 2.65 22.59 7.94
CA TYR A 64 4.00 22.11 8.16
C TYR A 64 4.69 21.95 6.81
N ASP A 65 5.71 22.76 6.56
CA ASP A 65 6.55 22.62 5.37
C ASP A 65 7.63 21.55 5.63
N LEU A 66 7.66 20.57 4.74
CA LEU A 66 8.55 19.42 4.77
C LEU A 66 9.50 19.49 3.59
N ARG A 67 10.78 19.23 3.85
CA ARG A 67 11.81 19.18 2.82
C ARG A 67 12.60 17.90 2.95
N TYR A 68 12.70 17.16 1.84
CA TYR A 68 13.48 15.94 1.76
C TYR A 68 14.31 15.91 0.50
N HIS A 69 15.53 15.40 0.60
CA HIS A 69 16.36 15.12 -0.56
C HIS A 69 15.86 13.86 -1.27
N ILE A 70 15.98 13.77 -2.60
CA ILE A 70 15.53 12.60 -3.38
C ILE A 70 16.22 11.30 -2.90
N ASN A 71 17.45 11.40 -2.40
CA ASN A 71 18.21 10.26 -1.86
C ASN A 71 17.68 9.77 -0.50
N GLU A 72 16.87 10.56 0.20
CA GLU A 72 16.22 10.16 1.45
C GLU A 72 14.96 9.33 1.20
N ILE A 73 14.56 9.16 -0.07
CA ILE A 73 13.40 8.40 -0.47
C ILE A 73 13.81 6.96 -0.75
N ALA A 74 13.52 6.06 0.19
CA ALA A 74 13.81 4.63 0.05
C ALA A 74 12.82 3.90 -0.87
N ALA A 75 11.52 4.21 -0.79
CA ALA A 75 10.51 3.56 -1.62
C ALA A 75 9.26 4.42 -1.81
N ILE A 76 8.49 4.15 -2.85
CA ILE A 76 7.17 4.76 -3.06
C ILE A 76 6.08 3.68 -2.90
N PRO A 77 5.06 3.89 -2.05
CA PRO A 77 3.91 2.98 -1.94
C PRO A 77 3.23 2.73 -3.28
N LYS A 78 2.89 1.47 -3.56
CA LYS A 78 2.10 1.13 -4.74
C LYS A 78 0.67 1.63 -4.54
N PRO A 79 0.03 2.20 -5.58
CA PRO A 79 -1.38 2.53 -5.48
C PRO A 79 -2.19 1.27 -5.22
N GLY A 80 -3.24 1.39 -4.40
CA GLY A 80 -4.22 0.33 -4.20
C GLY A 80 -4.77 -0.14 -5.54
N LYS A 81 -4.91 -1.45 -5.70
CA LYS A 81 -5.50 -2.03 -6.90
C LYS A 81 -6.82 -2.74 -6.56
N PRO A 82 -7.81 -2.69 -7.46
CA PRO A 82 -8.99 -3.52 -7.29
C PRO A 82 -8.57 -4.99 -7.26
N PHE A 83 -9.29 -5.78 -6.45
CA PHE A 83 -9.04 -7.22 -6.26
C PHE A 83 -7.62 -7.53 -5.74
N GLU A 84 -7.02 -6.66 -4.93
CA GLU A 84 -5.70 -6.92 -4.34
C GLU A 84 -5.69 -8.18 -3.48
N PHE A 85 -6.81 -8.54 -2.84
CA PHE A 85 -6.98 -9.78 -2.06
C PHE A 85 -6.82 -11.06 -2.90
N ILE A 86 -7.04 -10.99 -4.22
CA ILE A 86 -6.74 -12.08 -5.16
C ILE A 86 -5.25 -12.04 -5.51
N ARG A 87 -4.75 -10.85 -5.89
CA ARG A 87 -3.36 -10.65 -6.32
C ARG A 87 -2.33 -10.94 -5.23
N ASN A 88 -2.70 -10.78 -3.97
CA ASN A 88 -1.87 -11.08 -2.81
C ASN A 88 -2.11 -12.49 -2.24
N GLY A 89 -2.94 -13.31 -2.88
CA GLY A 89 -3.19 -14.69 -2.47
C GLY A 89 -4.07 -14.86 -1.23
N THR A 90 -4.62 -13.80 -0.66
CA THR A 90 -5.52 -13.89 0.51
C THR A 90 -6.76 -14.70 0.18
N LEU A 91 -7.32 -14.57 -1.03
CA LEU A 91 -8.46 -15.37 -1.47
C LEU A 91 -8.14 -16.87 -1.45
N PHE A 92 -6.98 -17.28 -1.98
CA PHE A 92 -6.59 -18.69 -2.01
C PHE A 92 -6.32 -19.23 -0.61
N MET A 93 -5.71 -18.41 0.25
CA MET A 93 -5.48 -18.77 1.65
C MET A 93 -6.80 -19.01 2.39
N ILE A 94 -7.74 -18.06 2.32
CA ILE A 94 -9.06 -18.18 2.95
C ILE A 94 -9.86 -19.33 2.32
N GLY A 95 -9.85 -19.46 0.99
CA GLY A 95 -10.58 -20.49 0.27
C GLY A 95 -10.09 -21.90 0.61
N GLY A 96 -8.77 -22.12 0.61
CA GLY A 96 -8.17 -23.41 0.98
C GLY A 96 -8.42 -23.79 2.43
N ILE A 97 -8.17 -22.87 3.38
CA ILE A 97 -8.42 -23.10 4.81
C ILE A 97 -9.91 -23.31 5.07
N GLY A 98 -10.76 -22.44 4.53
CA GLY A 98 -12.20 -22.48 4.71
C GLY A 98 -12.81 -23.77 4.15
N TYR A 99 -12.36 -24.21 2.97
CA TYR A 99 -12.80 -25.49 2.40
C TYR A 99 -12.36 -26.67 3.27
N ALA A 100 -11.09 -26.73 3.68
CA ALA A 100 -10.59 -27.82 4.52
C ALA A 100 -11.36 -27.91 5.84
N PHE A 101 -11.62 -26.76 6.48
CA PHE A 101 -12.44 -26.67 7.68
C PHE A 101 -13.87 -27.19 7.43
N LEU A 102 -14.56 -26.66 6.42
CA LEU A 102 -15.94 -27.01 6.12
C LEU A 102 -16.09 -28.49 5.74
N HIS A 103 -15.20 -29.02 4.90
CA HIS A 103 -15.19 -30.41 4.48
C HIS A 103 -14.98 -31.35 5.66
N THR A 104 -14.03 -31.04 6.54
CA THR A 104 -13.76 -31.82 7.76
C THR A 104 -14.96 -31.78 8.71
N PHE A 105 -15.48 -30.59 8.99
CA PHE A 105 -16.59 -30.39 9.91
C PHE A 105 -17.87 -31.09 9.42
N ASN A 106 -18.21 -30.95 8.14
CA ASN A 106 -19.33 -31.66 7.53
C ASN A 106 -19.13 -33.18 7.53
N GLY A 107 -17.91 -33.66 7.29
CA GLY A 107 -17.57 -35.08 7.39
C GLY A 107 -17.84 -35.64 8.78
N LEU A 108 -17.43 -34.91 9.83
CA LEU A 108 -17.66 -35.29 11.23
C LEU A 108 -19.14 -35.29 11.60
N ILE A 109 -19.88 -34.23 11.26
CA ILE A 109 -21.32 -34.11 11.60
C ILE A 109 -22.17 -35.13 10.83
N GLN A 110 -21.95 -35.24 9.53
CA GLN A 110 -22.77 -36.09 8.66
C GLN A 110 -22.29 -37.54 8.64
N LYS A 111 -21.27 -37.89 9.44
CA LYS A 111 -20.60 -39.20 9.46
C LYS A 111 -20.17 -39.65 8.06
N ARG A 112 -19.76 -38.71 7.22
CA ARG A 112 -19.28 -38.95 5.85
C ARG A 112 -17.76 -39.11 5.85
N LYS A 113 -17.25 -39.84 4.86
CA LYS A 113 -15.81 -40.05 4.69
C LYS A 113 -15.12 -38.69 4.46
N ILE A 114 -14.10 -38.41 5.26
CA ILE A 114 -13.20 -37.30 5.02
C ILE A 114 -12.18 -37.76 3.98
N GLU A 115 -12.26 -37.22 2.77
CA GLU A 115 -11.33 -37.51 1.68
C GLU A 115 -9.97 -36.82 1.89
N PRO A 116 -8.87 -37.57 2.06
CA PRO A 116 -7.55 -36.96 2.26
C PRO A 116 -7.06 -36.19 1.03
N GLY A 117 -7.47 -36.62 -0.18
CA GLY A 117 -7.09 -35.95 -1.43
C GLY A 117 -7.64 -34.53 -1.54
N THR A 118 -8.90 -34.30 -1.15
CA THR A 118 -9.51 -32.97 -1.18
C THR A 118 -8.90 -32.05 -0.13
N LEU A 119 -8.55 -32.58 1.05
CA LEU A 119 -7.81 -31.85 2.07
C LEU A 119 -6.39 -31.49 1.63
N ALA A 120 -5.70 -32.41 0.94
CA ALA A 120 -4.36 -32.13 0.39
C ALA A 120 -4.41 -31.01 -0.67
N ILE A 121 -5.40 -31.03 -1.56
CA ILE A 121 -5.62 -29.95 -2.54
C ILE A 121 -5.89 -28.62 -1.82
N ALA A 122 -6.79 -28.63 -0.84
CA ALA A 122 -7.13 -27.44 -0.06
C ALA A 122 -5.92 -26.85 0.68
N GLY A 123 -5.10 -27.71 1.28
CA GLY A 123 -3.82 -27.33 1.89
C GLY A 123 -2.83 -26.76 0.88
N GLY A 124 -2.71 -27.37 -0.30
CA GLY A 124 -1.88 -26.85 -1.40
C GLY A 124 -2.32 -25.46 -1.87
N VAL A 125 -3.62 -25.23 -2.03
CA VAL A 125 -4.18 -23.91 -2.38
C VAL A 125 -3.91 -22.88 -1.29
N ALA A 126 -4.05 -23.26 -0.02
CA ALA A 126 -3.76 -22.36 1.10
C ALA A 126 -2.27 -21.96 1.15
N LEU A 127 -1.36 -22.92 0.95
CA LEU A 127 0.08 -22.68 0.89
C LEU A 127 0.46 -21.78 -0.30
N LEU A 128 -0.16 -21.99 -1.45
CA LEU A 128 -0.01 -21.10 -2.60
C LEU A 128 -0.46 -19.66 -2.26
N GLY A 129 -1.60 -19.50 -1.59
CA GLY A 129 -2.06 -18.19 -1.12
C GLY A 129 -1.07 -17.52 -0.16
N PHE A 130 -0.55 -18.27 0.81
CA PHE A 130 0.42 -17.78 1.78
C PHE A 130 1.74 -17.34 1.11
N THR A 131 2.28 -18.15 0.20
CA THR A 131 3.51 -17.83 -0.52
C THR A 131 3.35 -16.59 -1.41
N MET A 132 2.22 -16.48 -2.14
CA MET A 132 1.88 -15.28 -2.90
C MET A 132 1.84 -14.03 -2.01
N LYS A 133 1.24 -14.12 -0.82
CA LYS A 133 1.17 -13.02 0.15
C LYS A 133 2.55 -12.60 0.64
N LYS A 134 3.39 -13.58 0.98
CA LYS A 134 4.76 -13.36 1.48
C LYS A 134 5.67 -12.71 0.44
N LEU A 135 5.53 -13.08 -0.84
CA LEU A 135 6.34 -12.55 -1.94
C LEU A 135 5.83 -11.22 -2.50
N ARG A 136 4.60 -10.81 -2.14
CA ARG A 136 3.99 -9.57 -2.63
C ARG A 136 4.72 -8.35 -2.08
N LYS A 137 5.33 -7.56 -2.97
CA LYS A 137 5.91 -6.25 -2.64
C LYS A 137 4.85 -5.15 -2.77
N TYR A 138 4.62 -4.37 -1.71
CA TYR A 138 3.66 -3.25 -1.69
C TYR A 138 4.28 -1.88 -1.98
N TYR A 139 5.59 -1.84 -2.23
CA TYR A 139 6.33 -0.60 -2.48
C TYR A 139 7.19 -0.74 -3.76
N TYR A 140 7.51 0.40 -4.36
CA TYR A 140 8.51 0.55 -5.42
C TYR A 140 9.82 1.04 -4.78
N PRO A 141 10.78 0.14 -4.52
CA PRO A 141 12.06 0.55 -3.92
C PRO A 141 12.84 1.41 -4.90
N ILE A 142 13.25 2.60 -4.47
CA ILE A 142 14.03 3.53 -5.28
C ILE A 142 15.48 3.04 -5.33
N GLY A 143 16.10 3.11 -6.52
CA GLY A 143 17.45 2.60 -6.78
C GLY A 143 17.63 2.32 -8.28
N LYS A 144 18.32 1.22 -8.63
CA LYS A 144 18.62 0.91 -10.04
C LYS A 144 17.38 0.72 -10.92
N LYS A 145 16.36 0.02 -10.40
CA LYS A 145 15.16 -0.34 -11.17
C LYS A 145 14.12 0.77 -11.22
N TYR A 146 13.90 1.45 -10.10
CA TYR A 146 12.94 2.54 -9.99
C TYR A 146 13.66 3.82 -9.61
N THR A 147 13.52 4.86 -10.43
CA THR A 147 14.20 6.14 -10.23
C THR A 147 13.20 7.28 -10.17
N ILE A 148 13.57 8.34 -9.46
CA ILE A 148 12.86 9.60 -9.45
C ILE A 148 13.58 10.52 -10.44
N ALA A 149 12.81 11.12 -11.34
CA ALA A 149 13.32 12.07 -12.32
C ALA A 149 12.45 13.30 -12.25
N TYR A 150 13.09 14.46 -12.17
CA TYR A 150 12.43 15.76 -12.22
C TYR A 150 12.42 16.26 -13.67
N ILE A 151 11.29 16.85 -14.07
CA ILE A 151 11.14 17.51 -15.36
C ILE A 151 10.70 18.93 -15.04
N LYS A 152 11.52 19.91 -15.44
CA LYS A 152 11.13 21.31 -15.37
C LYS A 152 10.14 21.55 -16.50
N LEU A 153 8.91 21.92 -16.17
CA LEU A 153 7.95 22.44 -17.13
C LEU A 153 8.37 23.89 -17.39
N THR A 154 8.82 24.15 -18.62
CA THR A 154 9.17 25.49 -19.11
C THR A 154 7.90 26.21 -19.54
#